data_AF-A0A3E0IMT5-F1
#
_entry.id   AF-A0A3E0IMT5-F1
#
_cell.length_a   1.000
_cell.length_b   1.000
_cell.length_c   1.000
_cell.angle_alpha   90.00
_cell.angle_beta   90.00
_cell.angle_gamma   90.00
#
_symmetry.space_group_name_H-M   'P 1'
#
loop_
_entity.id
_entity.type
_entity.pdbx_description
1 polymer ?
#
loop_
_entity_poly.entity_id
_entity_poly.type
_entity_poly.pdbx_seq_one_letter_code
_entity_poly.pdbx_strand_id
1 'polypeptide(L)'
;MQKVLLAGASGYIGGHLIEKLKTDYDVIAISRNIENKKNERNVTWKSADLFDLNKITEVMRDIDIVIYLVHPMMPSAKLTQAKFEDMDALLADNFGRAAQKNNVKHIVFLNGLIPESDNVSIHLRNRLECEAILGSYGVPVRTLQAGRIIGGAIDFKESIRMALEKEKKVSKHTIKDVRAISRVTFPNDMTMSNLVEVYAKFLNNMTLHVINCHLDDNHFTITVPFLNKELLLLQKDHAVSDYDYVLYRIVGGDLTRNSSRGNARLEFRRLPDSDECIIALQEYEPTLPWWVYKHTQAKVHETVMNLFACKLKMSHHSQGNYTVKKLIVPAFVVMGVILLKKKWRKKAMSNVE
;
A
#
# COMPACT_ATOMS: atom_id res chain seq x y z
N MET A 1 -31.71 8.44 11.23
CA MET A 1 -31.52 7.03 10.86
C MET A 1 -30.06 6.68 11.14
N GLN A 2 -29.73 5.44 11.52
CA GLN A 2 -28.31 5.08 11.70
C GLN A 2 -27.59 5.11 10.35
N LYS A 3 -26.33 5.56 10.33
CA LYS A 3 -25.53 5.65 9.10
C LYS A 3 -24.61 4.45 8.98
N VAL A 4 -24.68 3.78 7.82
CA VAL A 4 -23.88 2.60 7.51
C VAL A 4 -22.96 2.91 6.34
N LEU A 5 -21.66 2.77 6.52
CA LEU A 5 -20.71 2.81 5.40
C LEU A 5 -20.46 1.41 4.85
N LEU A 6 -20.60 1.25 3.54
CA LEU A 6 -20.42 -0.03 2.85
C LEU A 6 -19.19 0.01 1.94
N ALA A 7 -18.11 -0.65 2.37
CA ALA A 7 -16.93 -0.90 1.56
C ALA A 7 -17.11 -2.19 0.75
N GLY A 8 -16.84 -2.12 -0.56
CA GLY A 8 -17.18 -3.21 -1.49
C GLY A 8 -18.61 -3.11 -2.03
N ALA A 9 -19.25 -1.95 -1.90
CA ALA A 9 -20.60 -1.63 -2.36
C ALA A 9 -20.86 -1.95 -3.84
N SER A 10 -19.87 -1.79 -4.71
CA SER A 10 -20.01 -2.07 -6.15
C SER A 10 -19.94 -3.56 -6.51
N GLY A 11 -19.56 -4.42 -5.57
CA GLY A 11 -19.48 -5.87 -5.76
C GLY A 11 -20.85 -6.55 -5.72
N TYR A 12 -20.87 -7.85 -6.04
CA TYR A 12 -22.11 -8.63 -6.07
C TYR A 12 -22.87 -8.58 -4.74
N ILE A 13 -22.19 -8.89 -3.62
CA ILE A 13 -22.79 -8.87 -2.28
C ILE A 13 -23.19 -7.45 -1.89
N GLY A 14 -22.30 -6.48 -2.14
CA GLY A 14 -22.55 -5.08 -1.82
C GLY A 14 -23.81 -4.52 -2.49
N GLY A 15 -24.01 -4.82 -3.78
CA GLY A 15 -25.21 -4.38 -4.50
C GLY A 15 -26.51 -4.92 -3.91
N HIS A 16 -26.56 -6.21 -3.55
CA HIS A 16 -27.73 -6.81 -2.89
C HIS A 16 -27.94 -6.24 -1.49
N LEU A 17 -26.87 -5.96 -0.77
CA LEU A 17 -26.93 -5.43 0.58
C LEU A 17 -27.44 -3.99 0.61
N ILE A 18 -27.09 -3.16 -0.38
CA ILE A 18 -27.64 -1.79 -0.52
C ILE A 18 -29.17 -1.82 -0.58
N GLU A 19 -29.75 -2.69 -1.42
CA GLU A 19 -31.20 -2.80 -1.59
C GLU A 19 -31.92 -3.16 -0.28
N LYS A 20 -31.25 -3.93 0.60
CA LYS A 20 -31.80 -4.33 1.90
C LYS A 20 -31.55 -3.32 3.01
N LEU A 21 -30.42 -2.60 2.97
CA LEU A 21 -30.08 -1.63 4.02
C LEU A 21 -30.80 -0.29 3.82
N LYS A 22 -31.06 0.12 2.58
CA LYS A 22 -31.65 1.44 2.29
C LYS A 22 -33.07 1.64 2.84
N THR A 23 -33.74 0.56 3.26
CA THR A 23 -35.06 0.64 3.91
C THR A 23 -34.97 1.19 5.34
N ASP A 24 -33.91 0.86 6.07
CA ASP A 24 -33.79 1.08 7.52
C ASP A 24 -32.57 1.93 7.92
N TYR A 25 -31.62 2.15 6.99
CA TYR A 25 -30.34 2.80 7.22
C TYR A 25 -30.01 3.86 6.16
N ASP A 26 -29.25 4.87 6.56
CA ASP A 26 -28.63 5.84 5.64
C ASP A 26 -27.31 5.24 5.14
N VAL A 27 -27.29 4.75 3.91
CA VAL A 27 -26.16 4.01 3.35
C VAL A 27 -25.17 4.96 2.67
N ILE A 28 -23.92 4.93 3.12
CA ILE A 28 -22.79 5.55 2.43
C ILE A 28 -22.03 4.46 1.68
N ALA A 29 -22.28 4.34 0.39
CA ALA A 29 -21.62 3.37 -0.49
C ALA A 29 -20.30 3.93 -1.00
N ILE A 30 -19.19 3.21 -0.82
CA ILE A 30 -17.88 3.65 -1.33
C ILE A 30 -17.37 2.78 -2.48
N SER A 31 -16.80 3.44 -3.49
CA SER A 31 -16.14 2.83 -4.65
C SER A 31 -15.03 3.74 -5.15
N ARG A 32 -14.04 3.19 -5.86
CA ARG A 32 -12.98 3.99 -6.48
C ARG A 32 -13.53 4.90 -7.58
N ASN A 33 -14.28 4.32 -8.53
CA ASN A 33 -14.98 5.07 -9.58
C ASN A 33 -16.49 5.09 -9.28
N ILE A 34 -17.07 6.30 -9.29
CA ILE A 34 -18.50 6.55 -9.05
C ILE A 34 -19.19 7.24 -10.24
N GLU A 35 -18.53 7.45 -11.38
CA GLU A 35 -19.08 8.18 -12.54
C GLU A 35 -20.38 7.54 -13.06
N ASN A 36 -20.47 6.21 -12.98
CA ASN A 36 -21.66 5.44 -13.37
C ASN A 36 -22.56 5.08 -12.18
N LYS A 37 -22.39 5.72 -11.03
CA LYS A 37 -23.18 5.48 -9.82
C LYS A 37 -24.06 6.70 -9.55
N LYS A 38 -25.34 6.45 -9.24
CA LYS A 38 -26.31 7.49 -8.94
C LYS A 38 -26.69 7.41 -7.47
N ASN A 39 -26.77 8.56 -6.82
CA ASN A 39 -27.38 8.66 -5.51
C ASN A 39 -28.88 8.38 -5.64
N GLU A 40 -29.45 7.77 -4.61
CA GLU A 40 -30.87 7.49 -4.51
C GLU A 40 -31.32 7.67 -3.06
N ARG A 41 -32.61 7.44 -2.80
CA ARG A 41 -33.16 7.60 -1.44
C ARG A 41 -32.38 6.70 -0.47
N ASN A 42 -31.84 7.31 0.59
CA ASN A 42 -31.06 6.67 1.64
C ASN A 42 -29.75 6.02 1.15
N VAL A 43 -29.26 6.34 -0.06
CA VAL A 43 -27.97 5.84 -0.56
C VAL A 43 -27.17 6.97 -1.19
N THR A 44 -26.00 7.25 -0.60
CA THR A 44 -25.04 8.23 -1.12
C THR A 44 -23.76 7.53 -1.53
N TRP A 45 -23.34 7.72 -2.78
CA TRP A 45 -22.05 7.26 -3.28
C TRP A 45 -20.95 8.26 -2.98
N LYS A 46 -19.82 7.78 -2.44
CA LYS A 46 -18.60 8.56 -2.28
C LYS A 46 -17.42 7.85 -2.95
N SER A 47 -16.54 8.62 -3.57
CA SER A 47 -15.30 8.08 -4.13
C SER A 47 -14.27 7.91 -3.01
N ALA A 48 -13.73 6.71 -2.86
CA ALA A 48 -12.62 6.42 -1.95
C ALA A 48 -11.80 5.23 -2.46
N ASP A 49 -10.47 5.35 -2.44
CA ASP A 49 -9.54 4.22 -2.55
C ASP A 49 -9.12 3.82 -1.12
N LEU A 50 -9.22 2.53 -0.80
CA LEU A 50 -8.85 2.04 0.53
C LEU A 50 -7.33 2.10 0.81
N PHE A 51 -6.51 2.33 -0.22
CA PHE A 51 -5.09 2.63 0.00
C PHE A 51 -4.86 4.03 0.55
N ASP A 52 -5.82 4.96 0.39
CA ASP A 52 -5.73 6.33 0.89
C ASP A 52 -6.44 6.47 2.26
N LEU A 53 -5.65 6.36 3.33
CA LEU A 53 -6.11 6.49 4.71
C LEU A 53 -6.88 7.79 4.96
N ASN A 54 -6.45 8.91 4.36
CA ASN A 54 -7.10 10.20 4.55
C ASN A 54 -8.50 10.19 3.92
N LYS A 55 -8.63 9.63 2.72
CA LYS A 55 -9.94 9.50 2.06
C LYS A 55 -10.88 8.57 2.81
N ILE A 56 -10.39 7.43 3.31
CA ILE A 56 -11.21 6.53 4.14
C ILE A 56 -11.68 7.25 5.41
N THR A 57 -10.76 7.94 6.10
CA THR A 57 -11.08 8.72 7.30
C THR A 57 -12.14 9.78 7.00
N GLU A 58 -12.03 10.45 5.85
CA GLU A 58 -12.97 11.49 5.42
C GLU A 58 -14.39 10.95 5.19
N VAL A 59 -14.52 9.81 4.52
CA VAL A 59 -15.82 9.19 4.20
C VAL A 59 -16.47 8.51 5.41
N MET A 60 -15.67 8.12 6.41
CA MET A 60 -16.12 7.54 7.69
C MET A 60 -16.61 8.56 8.72
N ARG A 61 -16.56 9.86 8.43
CA ARG A 61 -17.12 10.88 9.32
C ARG A 61 -18.62 10.67 9.53
N ASP A 62 -19.04 10.75 10.79
CA ASP A 62 -20.42 10.58 11.25
C ASP A 62 -21.04 9.23 10.84
N ILE A 63 -20.25 8.15 10.83
CA ILE A 63 -20.73 6.80 10.55
C ILE A 63 -20.86 5.99 11.84
N ASP A 64 -22.00 5.32 12.03
CA ASP A 64 -22.22 4.45 13.20
C ASP A 64 -21.61 3.06 12.99
N ILE A 65 -21.85 2.46 11.82
CA ILE A 65 -21.49 1.08 11.49
C ILE A 65 -20.79 1.05 10.14
N VAL A 66 -19.73 0.27 10.04
CA VAL A 66 -19.03 0.04 8.77
C VAL A 66 -19.11 -1.44 8.39
N ILE A 67 -19.32 -1.72 7.11
CA ILE A 67 -19.36 -3.08 6.56
C ILE A 67 -18.20 -3.23 5.58
N TYR A 68 -17.28 -4.15 5.89
CA TYR A 68 -16.07 -4.41 5.12
C TYR A 68 -16.22 -5.69 4.28
N LEU A 69 -16.56 -5.52 2.99
CA LEU A 69 -16.66 -6.61 2.01
C LEU A 69 -15.49 -6.63 1.03
N VAL A 70 -14.43 -5.87 1.31
CA VAL A 70 -13.35 -5.69 0.34
C VAL A 70 -12.37 -6.87 0.37
N HIS A 71 -11.96 -7.23 -0.83
CA HIS A 71 -10.78 -8.03 -1.10
C HIS A 71 -9.98 -7.27 -2.17
N PRO A 72 -8.66 -7.05 -2.01
CA PRO A 72 -7.83 -6.40 -3.00
C PRO A 72 -7.66 -7.32 -4.21
N MET A 73 -8.66 -7.34 -5.10
CA MET A 73 -8.64 -8.22 -6.27
C MET A 73 -8.02 -7.54 -7.49
N MET A 74 -8.13 -6.21 -7.62
CA MET A 74 -7.63 -5.48 -8.77
C MET A 74 -6.73 -4.31 -8.33
N PRO A 75 -5.45 -4.30 -8.72
CA PRO A 75 -4.58 -3.17 -8.44
C PRO A 75 -5.13 -1.89 -9.08
N SER A 76 -5.11 -0.78 -8.31
CA SER A 76 -5.48 0.56 -8.81
C SER A 76 -4.32 1.29 -9.48
N ALA A 77 -3.08 0.92 -9.17
CA ALA A 77 -1.90 1.54 -9.74
C ALA A 77 -1.51 0.89 -11.07
N LYS A 78 -0.83 1.65 -11.93
CA LYS A 78 -0.36 1.15 -13.23
C LYS A 78 0.69 0.03 -13.12
N LEU A 79 1.50 0.06 -12.08
CA LEU A 79 2.36 -1.05 -11.66
C LEU A 79 2.12 -1.33 -10.19
N THR A 80 1.81 -2.59 -9.86
CA THR A 80 1.77 -3.05 -8.47
C THR A 80 2.82 -4.14 -8.26
N GLN A 81 3.69 -3.95 -7.27
CA GLN A 81 4.69 -4.92 -6.80
C GLN A 81 4.39 -5.24 -5.33
N ALA A 82 3.47 -6.16 -5.10
CA ALA A 82 2.99 -6.52 -3.77
C ALA A 82 2.42 -7.93 -3.76
N LYS A 83 2.47 -8.60 -2.60
CA LYS A 83 1.67 -9.79 -2.35
C LYS A 83 0.23 -9.40 -2.02
N PHE A 84 -0.73 -10.30 -2.27
CA PHE A 84 -2.15 -10.03 -1.96
C PHE A 84 -2.38 -9.93 -0.46
N GLU A 85 -1.69 -10.77 0.30
CA GLU A 85 -1.58 -10.80 1.76
C GLU A 85 -1.25 -9.39 2.31
N ASP A 86 -0.17 -8.80 1.78
CA ASP A 86 0.36 -7.52 2.25
C ASP A 86 -0.56 -6.35 1.90
N MET A 87 -1.24 -6.44 0.75
CA MET A 87 -2.28 -5.48 0.38
C MET A 87 -3.48 -5.59 1.32
N ASP A 88 -4.00 -6.80 1.58
CA ASP A 88 -5.20 -6.98 2.41
C ASP A 88 -4.93 -6.52 3.85
N ALA A 89 -3.76 -6.86 4.40
CA ALA A 89 -3.31 -6.35 5.69
C ALA A 89 -3.25 -4.81 5.74
N LEU A 90 -2.66 -4.16 4.73
CA LEU A 90 -2.60 -2.69 4.68
C LEU A 90 -3.99 -2.04 4.55
N LEU A 91 -4.90 -2.65 3.78
CA LEU A 91 -6.27 -2.14 3.64
C LEU A 91 -7.07 -2.30 4.94
N ALA A 92 -6.97 -3.46 5.58
CA ALA A 92 -7.59 -3.73 6.88
C ALA A 92 -7.07 -2.74 7.94
N ASP A 93 -5.77 -2.49 7.95
CA ASP A 93 -5.12 -1.55 8.86
C ASP A 93 -5.63 -0.12 8.65
N ASN A 94 -5.63 0.35 7.39
CA ASN A 94 -6.19 1.66 7.04
C ASN A 94 -7.65 1.80 7.50
N PHE A 95 -8.44 0.76 7.31
CA PHE A 95 -9.86 0.78 7.64
C PHE A 95 -10.10 0.77 9.15
N GLY A 96 -9.35 -0.03 9.91
CA GLY A 96 -9.40 -0.07 11.38
C GLY A 96 -9.00 1.27 12.00
N ARG A 97 -7.89 1.87 11.55
CA ARG A 97 -7.45 3.22 11.99
C ARG A 97 -8.51 4.29 11.71
N ALA A 98 -9.07 4.28 10.50
CA ALA A 98 -10.09 5.25 10.11
C ALA A 98 -11.39 5.07 10.93
N ALA A 99 -11.76 3.83 11.24
CA ALA A 99 -12.94 3.53 12.05
C ALA A 99 -12.74 4.02 13.49
N GLN A 100 -11.59 3.73 14.11
CA GLN A 100 -11.23 4.22 15.44
C GLN A 100 -11.25 5.74 15.50
N LYS A 101 -10.58 6.41 14.55
CA LYS A 101 -10.48 7.88 14.50
C LYS A 101 -11.84 8.57 14.38
N ASN A 102 -12.82 7.92 13.76
CA ASN A 102 -14.18 8.45 13.60
C ASN A 102 -15.17 7.93 14.65
N ASN A 103 -14.71 7.23 15.68
CA ASN A 103 -15.56 6.65 16.74
C ASN A 103 -16.68 5.76 16.19
N VAL A 104 -16.38 5.00 15.12
CA VAL A 104 -17.29 3.98 14.59
C VAL A 104 -17.59 2.98 15.71
N LYS A 105 -18.87 2.64 15.88
CA LYS A 105 -19.32 1.77 16.97
C LYS A 105 -19.07 0.30 16.68
N HIS A 106 -19.06 -0.07 15.39
CA HIS A 106 -19.00 -1.46 14.99
C HIS A 106 -18.48 -1.67 13.56
N ILE A 107 -17.62 -2.68 13.39
CA ILE A 107 -17.18 -3.18 12.08
C ILE A 107 -17.87 -4.53 11.83
N VAL A 108 -18.59 -4.66 10.73
CA VAL A 108 -19.09 -5.96 10.23
C VAL A 108 -18.15 -6.45 9.14
N PHE A 109 -17.55 -7.62 9.35
CA PHE A 109 -16.60 -8.23 8.43
C PHE A 109 -17.18 -9.51 7.83
N LEU A 110 -17.02 -9.71 6.52
CA LEU A 110 -17.37 -10.96 5.87
C LEU A 110 -16.11 -11.82 5.66
N ASN A 111 -16.06 -12.96 6.35
CA ASN A 111 -14.99 -13.94 6.25
C ASN A 111 -15.50 -15.23 5.57
N GLY A 112 -14.58 -16.11 5.15
CA GLY A 112 -14.90 -17.46 4.73
C GLY A 112 -15.18 -18.39 5.92
N LEU A 113 -15.77 -19.55 5.64
CA LEU A 113 -15.87 -20.62 6.65
C LEU A 113 -14.47 -21.08 7.06
N ILE A 114 -14.14 -20.91 8.34
CA ILE A 114 -12.87 -21.34 8.90
C ILE A 114 -13.02 -22.80 9.34
N PRO A 115 -12.22 -23.75 8.82
CA PRO A 115 -12.28 -25.13 9.25
C PRO A 115 -11.75 -25.28 10.68
N GLU A 116 -12.24 -26.27 11.41
CA GLU A 116 -11.75 -26.62 12.77
C GLU A 116 -10.36 -27.29 12.76
N SER A 117 -9.74 -27.45 11.59
CA SER A 117 -8.43 -28.11 11.45
C SER A 117 -7.29 -27.10 11.37
N ASP A 118 -6.10 -27.53 11.81
CA ASP A 118 -4.87 -26.72 11.72
C ASP A 118 -4.42 -26.44 10.27
N ASN A 119 -4.96 -27.18 9.30
CA ASN A 119 -4.59 -27.05 7.89
C ASN A 119 -5.45 -25.99 7.18
N VAL A 120 -5.29 -24.74 7.60
CA VAL A 120 -6.00 -23.59 7.03
C VAL A 120 -5.27 -23.10 5.77
N SER A 121 -6.01 -22.99 4.66
CA SER A 121 -5.47 -22.47 3.39
C SER A 121 -4.85 -21.07 3.57
N ILE A 122 -3.86 -20.72 2.73
CA ILE A 122 -3.22 -19.40 2.76
C ILE A 122 -4.26 -18.28 2.68
N HIS A 123 -5.24 -18.41 1.77
CA HIS A 123 -6.31 -17.43 1.63
C HIS A 123 -7.09 -17.21 2.94
N LEU A 124 -7.50 -18.29 3.61
CA LEU A 124 -8.24 -18.18 4.88
C LEU A 124 -7.36 -17.64 6.02
N ARG A 125 -6.07 -17.98 6.04
CA ARG A 125 -5.10 -17.38 7.00
C ARG A 125 -5.01 -15.87 6.81
N ASN A 126 -4.94 -15.38 5.57
CA ASN A 126 -4.93 -13.94 5.28
C ASN A 126 -6.23 -13.26 5.75
N ARG A 127 -7.37 -13.94 5.63
CA ARG A 127 -8.65 -13.39 6.10
C ARG A 127 -8.74 -13.33 7.62
N LEU A 128 -8.21 -14.33 8.32
CA LEU A 128 -8.05 -14.31 9.78
C LEU A 128 -7.12 -13.19 10.23
N GLU A 129 -6.02 -12.98 9.51
CA GLU A 129 -5.12 -11.86 9.76
C GLU A 129 -5.83 -10.51 9.57
N CYS A 130 -6.59 -10.34 8.48
CA CYS A 130 -7.36 -9.12 8.25
C CYS A 130 -8.39 -8.86 9.34
N GLU A 131 -9.08 -9.91 9.81
CA GLU A 131 -10.00 -9.84 10.93
C GLU A 131 -9.31 -9.36 12.21
N ALA A 132 -8.14 -9.92 12.53
CA ALA A 132 -7.34 -9.51 13.67
C ALA A 132 -6.90 -8.04 13.56
N ILE A 133 -6.38 -7.63 12.39
CA ILE A 133 -5.95 -6.25 12.14
C ILE A 133 -7.12 -5.27 12.28
N LEU A 134 -8.30 -5.58 11.71
CA LEU A 134 -9.49 -4.74 11.85
C LEU A 134 -9.88 -4.53 13.33
N GLY A 135 -9.73 -5.58 14.16
CA GLY A 135 -10.11 -5.57 15.58
C GLY A 135 -9.08 -4.95 16.52
N SER A 136 -7.83 -4.75 16.08
CA SER A 136 -6.73 -4.27 16.92
C SER A 136 -6.87 -2.81 17.40
N TYR A 137 -7.74 -2.02 16.76
CA TYR A 137 -7.90 -0.59 17.02
C TYR A 137 -9.01 -0.26 18.03
N GLY A 138 -9.54 -1.26 18.74
CA GLY A 138 -10.54 -1.09 19.80
C GLY A 138 -11.98 -0.90 19.31
N VAL A 139 -12.23 -0.92 18.00
CA VAL A 139 -13.59 -0.98 17.45
C VAL A 139 -14.05 -2.44 17.41
N PRO A 140 -15.18 -2.80 18.03
CA PRO A 140 -15.66 -4.18 18.00
C PRO A 140 -15.92 -4.66 16.57
N VAL A 141 -15.35 -5.82 16.23
CA VAL A 141 -15.55 -6.50 14.93
C VAL A 141 -16.52 -7.66 15.12
N ARG A 142 -17.59 -7.69 14.32
CA ARG A 142 -18.44 -8.87 14.16
C ARG A 142 -18.18 -9.51 12.82
N THR A 143 -17.69 -10.74 12.89
CA THR A 143 -17.42 -11.53 11.71
C THR A 143 -18.62 -12.40 11.35
N LEU A 144 -19.05 -12.28 10.10
CA LEU A 144 -19.97 -13.21 9.46
C LEU A 144 -19.13 -14.18 8.64
N GLN A 145 -19.28 -15.48 8.90
CA GLN A 145 -18.64 -16.50 8.09
C GLN A 145 -19.63 -17.02 7.06
N ALA A 146 -19.25 -16.95 5.78
CA ALA A 146 -20.04 -17.48 4.70
C ALA A 146 -19.28 -18.58 3.95
N GLY A 147 -20.02 -19.62 3.56
CA GLY A 147 -19.53 -20.59 2.60
C GLY A 147 -19.44 -19.98 1.21
N ARG A 148 -19.29 -20.82 0.18
CA ARG A 148 -19.29 -20.35 -1.20
C ARG A 148 -20.63 -19.69 -1.55
N ILE A 149 -20.61 -18.39 -1.81
CA ILE A 149 -21.78 -17.63 -2.26
C ILE A 149 -21.97 -17.85 -3.76
N ILE A 150 -23.14 -18.35 -4.15
CA ILE A 150 -23.51 -18.62 -5.55
C ILE A 150 -24.45 -17.51 -6.03
N GLY A 151 -24.24 -17.04 -7.25
CA GLY A 151 -25.08 -16.02 -7.90
C GLY A 151 -24.29 -14.79 -8.39
N GLY A 152 -23.04 -14.63 -7.94
CA GLY A 152 -22.11 -13.66 -8.51
C GLY A 152 -21.69 -14.05 -9.92
N ALA A 153 -21.47 -13.06 -10.80
CA ALA A 153 -21.10 -13.29 -12.19
C ALA A 153 -19.77 -14.06 -12.37
N ILE A 154 -18.90 -14.08 -11.34
CA ILE A 154 -17.57 -14.70 -11.35
C ILE A 154 -17.20 -15.20 -9.95
N ASP A 155 -16.52 -16.36 -9.86
CA ASP A 155 -15.99 -16.88 -8.60
C ASP A 155 -14.68 -16.18 -8.18
N PHE A 156 -14.15 -16.48 -6.98
CA PHE A 156 -12.92 -15.85 -6.45
C PHE A 156 -11.68 -16.13 -7.32
N LYS A 157 -11.51 -17.36 -7.78
CA LYS A 157 -10.34 -17.74 -8.59
C LYS A 157 -10.41 -17.09 -9.96
N GLU A 158 -11.61 -17.03 -10.53
CA GLU A 158 -11.91 -16.41 -11.81
C GLU A 158 -11.79 -14.89 -11.74
N SER A 159 -12.20 -14.27 -10.64
CA SER A 159 -11.98 -12.85 -10.41
C SER A 159 -10.50 -12.50 -10.21
N ILE A 160 -9.70 -13.35 -9.56
CA ILE A 160 -8.22 -13.22 -9.57
C ILE A 160 -7.69 -13.35 -11.00
N ARG A 161 -8.09 -14.38 -11.75
CA ARG A 161 -7.64 -14.61 -13.13
C ARG A 161 -7.95 -13.39 -14.01
N MET A 162 -9.19 -12.90 -13.95
CA MET A 162 -9.61 -11.72 -14.70
C MET A 162 -8.88 -10.45 -14.28
N ALA A 163 -8.54 -10.28 -13.01
CA ALA A 163 -7.73 -9.16 -12.55
C ALA A 163 -6.31 -9.22 -13.13
N LEU A 164 -5.66 -10.39 -13.05
CA LEU A 164 -4.34 -10.62 -13.65
C LEU A 164 -4.35 -10.46 -15.18
N GLU A 165 -5.46 -10.82 -15.84
CA GLU A 165 -5.63 -10.59 -17.28
C GLU A 165 -5.88 -9.12 -17.63
N LYS A 166 -6.62 -8.38 -16.80
CA LYS A 166 -6.83 -6.94 -16.96
C LYS A 166 -5.52 -6.16 -16.78
N GLU A 167 -4.65 -6.55 -15.85
CA GLU A 167 -3.30 -5.99 -15.74
C GLU A 167 -2.51 -6.11 -17.05
N LYS A 168 -2.67 -7.21 -17.79
CA LYS A 168 -2.02 -7.41 -19.10
C LYS A 168 -2.63 -6.53 -20.21
N LYS A 169 -3.89 -6.12 -20.07
CA LYS A 169 -4.67 -5.41 -21.11
C LYS A 169 -4.80 -3.89 -20.91
N VAL A 170 -4.14 -3.28 -19.91
CA VAL A 170 -4.33 -1.85 -19.59
C VAL A 170 -4.04 -0.94 -20.79
N SER A 171 -5.10 -0.30 -21.28
CA SER A 171 -5.20 0.60 -22.43
C SER A 171 -5.13 2.09 -22.03
N LYS A 172 -4.76 2.91 -23.02
CA LYS A 172 -4.35 4.32 -23.18
C LYS A 172 -4.73 5.46 -22.21
N HIS A 173 -5.60 5.31 -21.21
CA HIS A 173 -5.93 6.41 -20.27
C HIS A 173 -5.87 5.94 -18.83
N THR A 174 -4.68 6.01 -18.22
CA THR A 174 -4.49 5.60 -16.82
C THR A 174 -3.32 6.36 -16.21
N ILE A 175 -3.55 6.88 -15.00
CA ILE A 175 -2.56 7.48 -14.10
C ILE A 175 -1.31 6.58 -14.10
N LYS A 176 -0.11 7.17 -14.25
CA LYS A 176 1.15 6.41 -14.42
C LYS A 176 1.86 6.24 -13.07
N ASP A 177 1.11 5.78 -12.10
CA ASP A 177 1.59 5.59 -10.74
C ASP A 177 2.07 4.16 -10.46
N VAL A 178 2.80 4.03 -9.37
CA VAL A 178 3.41 2.79 -8.90
C VAL A 178 3.01 2.58 -7.46
N ARG A 179 2.66 1.33 -7.16
CA ARG A 179 2.49 0.81 -5.81
C ARG A 179 3.49 -0.32 -5.59
N ALA A 180 4.30 -0.22 -4.56
CA ALA A 180 5.17 -1.30 -4.14
C ALA A 180 5.01 -1.50 -2.63
N ILE A 181 4.68 -2.72 -2.21
CA ILE A 181 4.43 -3.04 -0.80
C ILE A 181 5.30 -4.24 -0.44
N SER A 182 6.03 -4.13 0.66
CA SER A 182 6.91 -5.17 1.17
C SER A 182 6.71 -5.35 2.65
N ARG A 183 6.51 -6.60 3.08
CA ARG A 183 6.46 -6.99 4.49
C ARG A 183 7.83 -7.42 4.99
N VAL A 184 8.26 -6.90 6.14
CA VAL A 184 9.51 -7.27 6.82
C VAL A 184 9.25 -7.60 8.28
N THR A 185 10.06 -8.49 8.85
CA THR A 185 10.07 -8.81 10.29
C THR A 185 11.22 -8.06 10.96
N PHE A 186 11.01 -7.48 12.13
CA PHE A 186 11.99 -6.63 12.81
C PHE A 186 11.74 -6.61 14.33
N PRO A 187 12.75 -6.27 15.15
CA PRO A 187 12.63 -6.35 16.61
C PRO A 187 11.47 -5.51 17.18
N ASN A 188 10.74 -6.07 18.16
CA ASN A 188 9.55 -5.46 18.76
C ASN A 188 9.82 -4.19 19.56
N ASP A 189 11.03 -4.04 20.09
CA ASP A 189 11.49 -2.87 20.84
C ASP A 189 11.85 -1.68 19.95
N MET A 190 11.90 -1.87 18.62
CA MET A 190 12.26 -0.83 17.67
C MET A 190 11.06 0.03 17.26
N THR A 191 11.21 1.36 17.32
CA THR A 191 10.19 2.27 16.76
C THR A 191 10.23 2.29 15.22
N MET A 192 9.16 2.73 14.57
CA MET A 192 9.19 2.95 13.11
C MET A 192 10.26 3.95 12.67
N SER A 193 10.53 4.98 13.49
CA SER A 193 11.58 5.95 13.18
C SER A 193 12.97 5.29 13.18
N ASN A 194 13.24 4.39 14.12
CA ASN A 194 14.50 3.64 14.13
C ASN A 194 14.60 2.67 12.93
N LEU A 195 13.49 2.04 12.52
CA LEU A 195 13.48 1.19 11.34
C LEU A 195 13.80 1.99 10.06
N VAL A 196 13.28 3.22 9.95
CA VAL A 196 13.60 4.15 8.85
C VAL A 196 15.10 4.48 8.84
N GLU A 197 15.72 4.75 10.00
CA GLU A 197 17.17 4.96 10.08
C GLU A 197 17.97 3.74 9.62
N VAL A 198 17.56 2.53 10.06
CA VAL A 198 18.18 1.27 9.65
C VAL A 198 18.06 1.07 8.13
N TYR A 199 16.92 1.46 7.54
CA TYR A 199 16.70 1.44 6.10
C TYR A 199 17.58 2.46 5.37
N ALA A 200 17.65 3.71 5.82
CA ALA A 200 18.52 4.74 5.23
C ALA A 200 20.01 4.33 5.27
N LYS A 201 20.48 3.83 6.42
CA LYS A 201 21.84 3.26 6.58
C LYS A 201 22.07 2.08 5.64
N PHE A 202 21.06 1.23 5.44
CA PHE A 202 21.14 0.10 4.51
C PHE A 202 21.31 0.56 3.06
N LEU A 203 20.53 1.54 2.59
CA LEU A 203 20.63 2.07 1.23
C LEU A 203 22.02 2.65 0.93
N ASN A 204 22.60 3.39 1.89
CA ASN A 204 23.98 3.93 1.78
C ASN A 204 25.01 2.82 1.61
N ASN A 205 24.93 1.78 2.45
CA ASN A 205 25.92 0.71 2.47
C ASN A 205 25.83 -0.22 1.26
N MET A 206 24.61 -0.56 0.82
CA MET A 206 24.39 -1.53 -0.25
C MET A 206 24.87 -1.01 -1.61
N THR A 207 24.86 0.30 -1.82
CA THR A 207 25.23 0.93 -3.10
C THR A 207 26.71 1.33 -3.16
N LEU A 208 27.54 0.86 -2.23
CA LEU A 208 28.94 1.28 -2.08
C LEU A 208 29.08 2.81 -2.00
N HIS A 209 28.15 3.50 -1.33
CA HIS A 209 28.11 4.96 -1.19
C HIS A 209 27.92 5.74 -2.50
N VAL A 210 27.44 5.09 -3.57
CA VAL A 210 27.06 5.78 -4.82
C VAL A 210 25.85 6.69 -4.59
N ILE A 211 24.90 6.23 -3.76
CA ILE A 211 23.84 7.09 -3.23
C ILE A 211 24.17 7.48 -1.80
N ASN A 212 23.77 8.69 -1.44
CA ASN A 212 23.80 9.19 -0.08
C ASN A 212 22.38 9.51 0.38
N CYS A 213 21.97 8.84 1.44
CA CYS A 213 20.72 8.99 2.15
C CYS A 213 21.00 9.83 3.39
N HIS A 214 20.39 11.01 3.44
CA HIS A 214 20.41 11.86 4.62
C HIS A 214 19.03 11.84 5.25
N LEU A 215 18.98 11.64 6.56
CA LEU A 215 17.77 11.65 7.35
C LEU A 215 17.93 12.70 8.44
N ASP A 216 17.02 13.66 8.48
CA ASP A 216 16.81 14.58 9.59
C ASP A 216 15.36 14.48 10.09
N ASP A 217 14.99 15.31 11.07
CA ASP A 217 13.67 15.27 11.69
C ASP A 217 12.53 15.50 10.69
N ASN A 218 12.78 16.25 9.61
CA ASN A 218 11.77 16.68 8.66
C ASN A 218 11.89 16.00 7.30
N HIS A 219 13.10 15.60 6.89
CA HIS A 219 13.36 15.14 5.55
C HIS A 219 14.16 13.84 5.50
N PHE A 220 13.79 13.00 4.55
CA PHE A 220 14.58 11.89 4.05
C PHE A 220 14.97 12.24 2.61
N THR A 221 16.25 12.49 2.35
CA THR A 221 16.76 12.76 1.01
C THR A 221 17.61 11.60 0.49
N ILE A 222 17.50 11.33 -0.80
CA ILE A 222 18.34 10.35 -1.51
C ILE A 222 19.04 11.10 -2.63
N THR A 223 20.37 11.17 -2.58
CA THR A 223 21.21 11.93 -3.51
C THR A 223 22.27 11.05 -4.16
N VAL A 224 22.84 11.52 -5.27
CA VAL A 224 24.03 10.96 -5.91
C VAL A 224 25.08 12.07 -5.95
N PRO A 225 25.95 12.17 -4.92
CA PRO A 225 26.84 13.32 -4.73
C PRO A 225 27.76 13.57 -5.93
N PHE A 226 28.33 12.51 -6.50
CA PHE A 226 29.24 12.62 -7.66
C PHE A 226 28.60 13.25 -8.90
N LEU A 227 27.28 13.17 -9.03
CA LEU A 227 26.56 13.76 -10.16
C LEU A 227 25.87 15.09 -9.80
N ASN A 228 25.99 15.54 -8.56
CA ASN A 228 25.24 16.67 -7.98
C ASN A 228 23.73 16.54 -8.24
N LYS A 229 23.18 15.36 -7.92
CA LYS A 229 21.81 14.98 -8.24
C LYS A 229 21.05 14.58 -6.99
N GLU A 230 19.94 15.26 -6.74
CA GLU A 230 18.93 14.81 -5.76
C GLU A 230 17.94 13.89 -6.47
N LEU A 231 17.90 12.61 -6.09
CA LEU A 231 17.03 11.60 -6.70
C LEU A 231 15.61 11.70 -6.15
N LEU A 232 15.48 11.77 -4.83
CA LEU A 232 14.21 11.89 -4.12
C LEU A 232 14.38 12.80 -2.91
N LEU A 233 13.41 13.69 -2.73
CA LEU A 233 13.20 14.48 -1.53
C LEU A 233 11.87 14.04 -0.93
N LEU A 234 11.93 13.48 0.28
CA LEU A 234 10.74 13.09 1.01
C LEU A 234 10.62 13.91 2.30
N GLN A 235 9.42 14.40 2.58
CA GLN A 235 9.09 15.19 3.77
C GLN A 235 8.26 14.36 4.74
N LYS A 236 8.67 14.28 5.99
CA LYS A 236 7.95 13.57 7.05
C LYS A 236 6.62 14.26 7.34
N ASP A 237 5.55 13.49 7.42
CA ASP A 237 4.25 13.96 7.84
C ASP A 237 4.08 13.74 9.36
N HIS A 238 4.45 14.76 10.13
CA HIS A 238 4.42 14.70 11.60
C HIS A 238 3.01 14.63 12.18
N ALA A 239 1.98 15.01 11.41
CA ALA A 239 0.60 14.97 11.90
C ALA A 239 0.04 13.54 11.95
N VAL A 240 0.62 12.63 11.17
CA VAL A 240 0.21 11.21 11.10
C VAL A 240 1.27 10.25 11.61
N SER A 241 2.53 10.69 11.73
CA SER A 241 3.63 9.83 12.17
C SER A 241 3.66 9.69 13.70
N ASP A 242 3.75 8.46 14.19
CA ASP A 242 3.81 8.08 15.59
C ASP A 242 4.83 6.94 15.82
N TYR A 243 4.66 6.18 16.90
CA TYR A 243 5.53 5.06 17.26
C TYR A 243 5.47 3.90 16.25
N ASP A 244 4.28 3.60 15.73
CA ASP A 244 3.98 2.44 14.89
C ASP A 244 3.75 2.79 13.43
N TYR A 245 3.74 4.07 13.09
CA TYR A 245 3.53 4.55 11.74
C TYR A 245 4.42 5.76 11.43
N VAL A 246 5.19 5.69 10.35
CA VAL A 246 5.93 6.85 9.83
C VAL A 246 5.59 7.01 8.36
N LEU A 247 5.17 8.22 7.98
CA LEU A 247 4.86 8.57 6.59
C LEU A 247 5.79 9.66 6.10
N TYR A 248 6.36 9.45 4.92
CA TYR A 248 7.08 10.46 4.16
C TYR A 248 6.36 10.76 2.85
N ARG A 249 6.00 12.02 2.61
CA ARG A 249 5.46 12.51 1.33
C ARG A 249 6.61 12.73 0.35
N ILE A 250 6.46 12.27 -0.88
CA ILE A 250 7.47 12.47 -1.93
C ILE A 250 7.23 13.85 -2.55
N VAL A 251 7.99 14.84 -2.10
CA VAL A 251 7.80 16.26 -2.44
C VAL A 251 8.77 16.78 -3.50
N GLY A 252 9.75 15.97 -3.91
CA GLY A 252 10.68 16.37 -4.96
C GLY A 252 11.73 15.34 -5.35
N GLY A 253 12.74 15.80 -6.08
CA GLY A 253 13.82 15.00 -6.63
C GLY A 253 13.67 14.65 -8.10
N ASP A 254 14.78 14.28 -8.73
CA ASP A 254 14.86 14.01 -10.16
C ASP A 254 14.09 12.76 -10.61
N LEU A 255 13.69 11.87 -9.71
CA LEU A 255 13.02 10.62 -10.08
C LEU A 255 11.49 10.70 -10.07
N THR A 256 10.89 11.72 -9.45
CA THR A 256 9.43 11.89 -9.34
C THR A 256 8.86 12.98 -10.26
N ARG A 257 7.67 12.75 -10.83
CA ARG A 257 6.91 13.77 -11.58
C ARG A 257 5.96 14.52 -10.62
N ASN A 258 5.98 15.85 -10.67
CA ASN A 258 4.98 16.75 -10.06
C ASN A 258 4.55 16.44 -8.62
N SER A 259 5.29 16.98 -7.64
CA SER A 259 4.95 16.92 -6.21
C SER A 259 3.75 17.78 -5.79
N SER A 260 3.22 18.62 -6.67
CA SER A 260 2.17 19.60 -6.35
C SER A 260 0.74 19.08 -6.52
N ARG A 261 0.53 17.84 -6.99
CA ARG A 261 -0.83 17.26 -7.21
C ARG A 261 -1.04 15.83 -6.69
N GLY A 262 -0.01 15.11 -6.24
CA GLY A 262 -0.11 13.68 -5.90
C GLY A 262 -0.03 13.37 -4.40
N ASN A 263 -0.66 12.28 -3.96
CA ASN A 263 -0.50 11.72 -2.61
C ASN A 263 0.66 10.70 -2.58
N ALA A 264 1.70 10.93 -3.38
CA ALA A 264 2.87 10.07 -3.50
C ALA A 264 3.63 10.01 -2.17
N ARG A 265 3.86 8.81 -1.66
CA ARG A 265 4.36 8.62 -0.29
C ARG A 265 5.10 7.31 -0.11
N LEU A 266 6.01 7.31 0.85
CA LEU A 266 6.68 6.14 1.41
C LEU A 266 6.25 6.00 2.86
N GLU A 267 5.69 4.85 3.20
CA GLU A 267 5.14 4.55 4.53
C GLU A 267 5.88 3.38 5.16
N PHE A 268 6.13 3.47 6.46
CA PHE A 268 6.61 2.38 7.31
C PHE A 268 5.57 2.19 8.40
N ARG A 269 5.00 0.99 8.48
CA ARG A 269 3.85 0.73 9.33
C ARG A 269 3.97 -0.62 10.01
N ARG A 270 4.05 -0.61 11.34
CA ARG A 270 3.94 -1.82 12.15
C ARG A 270 2.53 -2.39 11.99
N LEU A 271 2.44 -3.70 11.73
CA LEU A 271 1.18 -4.41 11.80
C LEU A 271 0.82 -4.64 13.27
N PRO A 272 -0.43 -4.40 13.68
CA PRO A 272 -0.85 -4.52 15.07
C PRO A 272 -0.49 -5.87 15.71
N ASP A 273 -0.09 -5.82 16.98
CA ASP A 273 0.27 -6.99 17.80
C ASP A 273 1.30 -7.93 17.13
N SER A 274 2.21 -7.38 16.32
CA SER A 274 3.21 -8.15 15.58
C SER A 274 4.61 -7.53 15.55
N ASP A 275 5.58 -8.37 15.22
CA ASP A 275 6.95 -8.01 14.85
C ASP A 275 7.11 -7.73 13.35
N GLU A 276 5.99 -7.49 12.64
CA GLU A 276 5.96 -7.27 11.20
C GLU A 276 5.67 -5.81 10.84
N CYS A 277 6.33 -5.33 9.79
CA CYS A 277 6.17 -3.99 9.26
C CYS A 277 5.87 -4.06 7.76
N ILE A 278 4.87 -3.31 7.34
CA ILE A 278 4.61 -2.98 5.94
C ILE A 278 5.40 -1.73 5.57
N ILE A 279 6.24 -1.86 4.54
CA ILE A 279 6.91 -0.75 3.88
C ILE A 279 6.22 -0.56 2.52
N ALA A 280 5.57 0.59 2.34
CA ALA A 280 4.74 0.84 1.16
C ALA A 280 5.14 2.13 0.44
N LEU A 281 5.53 2.00 -0.83
CA LEU A 281 5.59 3.08 -1.79
C LEU A 281 4.24 3.18 -2.50
N GLN A 282 3.56 4.32 -2.39
CA GLN A 282 2.22 4.53 -2.90
C GLN A 282 2.20 5.72 -3.86
N GLU A 283 1.37 5.62 -4.90
CA GLU A 283 1.10 6.69 -5.87
C GLU A 283 2.35 7.33 -6.49
N TYR A 284 3.46 6.59 -6.58
CA TYR A 284 4.72 7.11 -7.06
C TYR A 284 4.72 7.23 -8.59
N GLU A 285 4.99 8.42 -9.12
CA GLU A 285 5.04 8.67 -10.56
C GLU A 285 6.48 8.86 -11.06
N PRO A 286 7.05 7.89 -11.81
CA PRO A 286 8.44 8.00 -12.27
C PRO A 286 8.63 9.03 -13.39
N THR A 287 9.76 9.75 -13.39
CA THR A 287 10.12 10.66 -14.48
C THR A 287 10.47 9.93 -15.79
N LEU A 288 10.97 8.70 -15.70
CA LEU A 288 11.41 7.91 -16.84
C LEU A 288 10.25 7.45 -17.75
N PRO A 289 10.51 7.19 -19.05
CA PRO A 289 9.57 6.46 -19.89
C PRO A 289 9.18 5.13 -19.24
N TRP A 290 7.88 4.76 -19.34
CA TRP A 290 7.31 3.66 -18.58
C TRP A 290 8.02 2.31 -18.77
N TRP A 291 8.38 1.98 -20.01
CA TRP A 291 9.09 0.74 -20.31
C TRP A 291 10.50 0.72 -19.67
N VAL A 292 11.20 1.85 -19.68
CA VAL A 292 12.51 1.99 -19.02
C VAL A 292 12.35 1.79 -17.52
N TYR A 293 11.38 2.47 -16.90
CA TYR A 293 11.10 2.34 -15.48
C TYR A 293 10.84 0.88 -15.07
N LYS A 294 9.90 0.21 -15.78
CA LYS A 294 9.49 -1.17 -15.49
C LYS A 294 10.65 -2.16 -15.55
N HIS A 295 11.57 -1.98 -16.50
CA HIS A 295 12.71 -2.90 -16.67
C HIS A 295 13.97 -2.50 -15.91
N THR A 296 13.97 -1.34 -15.23
CA THR A 296 15.12 -0.84 -14.48
C THR A 296 14.78 -0.55 -13.02
N GLN A 297 14.27 0.66 -12.71
CA GLN A 297 14.01 1.11 -11.35
C GLN A 297 13.08 0.18 -10.58
N ALA A 298 12.02 -0.35 -11.19
CA ALA A 298 11.10 -1.27 -10.51
C ALA A 298 11.79 -2.57 -10.05
N LYS A 299 12.66 -3.14 -10.90
CA LYS A 299 13.45 -4.35 -10.55
C LYS A 299 14.51 -4.07 -9.50
N VAL A 300 15.16 -2.90 -9.58
CA VAL A 300 16.13 -2.45 -8.58
C VAL A 300 15.44 -2.32 -7.24
N HIS A 301 14.33 -1.60 -7.17
CA HIS A 301 13.55 -1.40 -5.95
C HIS A 301 13.13 -2.73 -5.32
N GLU A 302 12.58 -3.64 -6.11
CA GLU A 302 12.21 -4.99 -5.64
C GLU A 302 13.41 -5.75 -5.06
N THR A 303 14.57 -5.68 -5.72
CA THR A 303 15.81 -6.31 -5.23
C THR A 303 16.25 -5.67 -3.90
N VAL A 304 16.23 -4.33 -3.82
CA VAL A 304 16.56 -3.57 -2.59
C VAL A 304 15.69 -4.05 -1.43
N MET A 305 14.37 -4.14 -1.63
CA MET A 305 13.44 -4.55 -0.58
C MET A 305 13.63 -5.99 -0.14
N ASN A 306 13.87 -6.91 -1.09
CA ASN A 306 14.17 -8.31 -0.78
C ASN A 306 15.46 -8.46 0.05
N LEU A 307 16.50 -7.70 -0.30
CA LEU A 307 17.75 -7.70 0.46
C LEU A 307 17.60 -7.07 1.83
N PHE A 308 16.81 -6.01 1.96
CA PHE A 308 16.51 -5.39 3.24
C PHE A 308 15.76 -6.36 4.16
N ALA A 309 14.73 -7.03 3.64
CA ALA A 309 13.98 -8.06 4.36
C ALA A 309 14.90 -9.20 4.84
N CYS A 310 15.82 -9.66 3.98
CA CYS A 310 16.81 -10.68 4.35
C CYS A 310 17.74 -10.21 5.47
N LYS A 311 18.28 -8.99 5.37
CA LYS A 311 19.14 -8.39 6.41
C LYS A 311 18.43 -8.35 7.77
N LEU A 312 17.16 -7.93 7.80
CA LEU A 312 16.40 -7.85 9.04
C LEU A 312 16.13 -9.25 9.63
N LYS A 313 15.74 -10.23 8.81
CA LYS A 313 15.56 -11.62 9.26
C LYS A 313 16.84 -12.22 9.87
N MET A 314 17.97 -11.97 9.22
CA MET A 314 19.28 -12.42 9.74
C MET A 314 19.64 -11.74 11.06
N SER A 315 19.28 -10.47 11.23
CA SER A 315 19.52 -9.70 12.46
C SER A 315 18.57 -10.11 13.59
N HIS A 316 17.34 -10.53 13.25
CA HIS A 316 16.33 -10.98 14.21
C HIS A 316 16.66 -12.36 14.79
N HIS A 317 17.27 -13.25 14.01
CA HIS A 317 17.74 -14.56 14.48
C HIS A 317 19.07 -14.50 15.24
N SER A 318 19.81 -13.38 15.18
CA SER A 318 21.17 -13.26 15.72
C SER A 318 21.24 -12.51 17.06
N GLN A 319 20.57 -13.05 18.10
CA GLN A 319 21.10 -12.92 19.47
C GLN A 319 22.45 -13.67 19.66
N GLY A 320 23.01 -14.28 18.60
CA GLY A 320 24.37 -14.82 18.55
C GLY A 320 25.20 -14.18 17.42
N ASN A 321 26.39 -13.68 17.78
CA ASN A 321 27.36 -12.98 16.94
C ASN A 321 27.63 -13.66 15.57
N TYR A 322 27.23 -13.01 14.48
CA TYR A 322 27.77 -13.28 13.14
C TYR A 322 27.99 -11.98 12.35
N THR A 323 29.19 -11.85 11.78
CA THR A 323 29.62 -10.77 10.90
C THR A 323 29.00 -10.95 9.52
N VAL A 324 28.11 -10.06 9.10
CA VAL A 324 27.49 -10.10 7.76
C VAL A 324 28.60 -9.92 6.70
N LYS A 325 28.83 -10.92 5.85
CA LYS A 325 29.58 -10.73 4.59
C LYS A 325 28.84 -9.66 3.79
N LYS A 326 29.51 -8.53 3.50
CA LYS A 326 28.98 -7.42 2.68
C LYS A 326 28.37 -8.00 1.39
N LEU A 327 27.05 -8.05 1.32
CA LEU A 327 26.35 -8.36 0.08
C LEU A 327 26.32 -7.07 -0.75
N ILE A 328 27.22 -6.98 -1.72
CA ILE A 328 27.40 -5.81 -2.58
C ILE A 328 26.46 -5.96 -3.77
N VAL A 329 25.46 -5.07 -3.89
CA VAL A 329 24.75 -4.91 -5.17
C VAL A 329 25.66 -4.08 -6.07
N PRO A 330 25.97 -4.52 -7.30
CA PRO A 330 26.88 -3.77 -8.16
C PRO A 330 26.32 -2.37 -8.46
N ALA A 331 27.10 -1.34 -8.09
CA ALA A 331 26.85 0.09 -8.37
C ALA A 331 26.43 0.39 -9.83
N PHE A 332 26.78 -0.49 -10.76
CA PHE A 332 26.44 -0.42 -12.18
C PHE A 332 24.95 -0.29 -12.48
N VAL A 333 24.06 -0.86 -11.66
CA VAL A 333 22.62 -0.81 -11.94
C VAL A 333 22.04 0.59 -11.66
N VAL A 334 22.46 1.22 -10.56
CA VAL A 334 22.07 2.60 -10.21
C VAL A 334 22.66 3.59 -11.23
N MET A 335 23.94 3.43 -11.58
CA MET A 335 24.61 4.27 -12.57
C MET A 335 24.03 4.13 -13.98
N GLY A 336 23.66 2.91 -14.39
CA GLY A 336 23.04 2.64 -15.69
C GLY A 336 21.73 3.41 -15.90
N VAL A 337 20.89 3.47 -14.87
CA VAL A 337 19.62 4.22 -14.92
C VAL A 337 19.84 5.73 -15.08
N ILE A 338 20.80 6.30 -14.35
CA ILE A 338 21.10 7.73 -14.38
C ILE A 338 21.72 8.13 -15.74
N LEU A 339 22.64 7.31 -16.26
CA LEU A 339 23.26 7.53 -17.57
C LEU A 339 22.26 7.39 -18.73
N LEU A 340 21.32 6.44 -18.64
CA LEU A 340 20.22 6.30 -19.61
C LEU A 340 19.32 7.54 -19.64
N LYS A 341 19.00 8.14 -18.47
CA LYS A 341 18.25 9.40 -18.39
C LYS A 341 18.99 10.57 -19.06
N LYS A 342 20.31 10.68 -18.85
CA LYS A 342 21.15 11.74 -19.46
C LYS A 342 21.20 11.62 -20.98
N LYS A 343 21.37 10.40 -21.53
CA LYS A 343 21.29 10.13 -22.97
C LYS A 343 19.91 10.46 -23.54
N TRP A 344 18.84 10.10 -22.84
CA TRP A 344 17.47 10.39 -23.27
C TRP A 344 17.13 11.89 -23.25
N ARG A 345 17.52 12.63 -22.21
CA ARG A 345 17.32 14.10 -22.17
C ARG A 345 18.06 14.79 -23.33
N LYS A 346 19.30 14.38 -23.62
CA LYS A 346 20.04 14.89 -24.78
C LYS A 346 19.32 14.58 -26.11
N LYS A 347 18.83 13.36 -26.29
CA LYS A 347 18.11 12.93 -27.50
C LYS A 347 16.72 13.59 -27.65
N ALA A 348 16.05 13.89 -26.54
CA ALA A 348 14.77 14.59 -26.55
C ALA A 348 14.93 16.09 -26.89
N MET A 349 16.05 16.71 -26.49
CA MET A 349 16.38 18.09 -26.86
C MET A 349 16.93 18.21 -28.29
N SER A 350 17.62 17.20 -28.81
CA SER A 350 18.13 17.19 -30.20
C SER A 350 17.07 16.90 -31.27
N ASN A 351 15.83 16.60 -30.87
CA ASN A 351 14.70 16.36 -31.78
C ASN A 351 13.73 17.56 -31.78
N VAL A 352 14.14 18.69 -31.20
CA VAL A 352 13.38 19.96 -31.11
C VAL A 352 14.12 21.11 -31.84
N GLU A 353 15.29 20.82 -32.43
CA GLU A 353 15.94 21.60 -33.48
C GLU A 353 15.76 20.87 -34.82
#